data_AF-A0A2N2VSZ7-F1
#
_entry.id   AF-A0A2N2VSZ7-F1
#
_cell.length_a   1.000
_cell.length_b   1.000
_cell.length_c   1.000
_cell.angle_alpha   90.00
_cell.angle_beta   90.00
_cell.angle_gamma   90.00
#
_symmetry.space_group_name_H-M   'P 1'
#
loop_
_entity.id
_entity.type
_entity.pdbx_description
1 polymer ?
#
loop_
_entity_poly.entity_id
_entity_poly.type
_entity_poly.pdbx_seq_one_letter_code
_entity_poly.pdbx_strand_id
1 'polypeptide(L)'
;MNIILVIAAFLFMEFMAWFTHKYVMHGFLWVLHKDHHIRDGRKVEWNDVFAVIFAVPSILLIYVGVTNPNSYLLSIGIGIFLYGAAYFMFHDVYVHQR
;
A
#
# COMPACT_ATOMS: atom_id res chain seq x y z
N MET A 1 -17.64 -10.26 -9.25
CA MET A 1 -16.66 -10.01 -8.18
C MET A 1 -16.24 -11.36 -7.62
N ASN A 2 -14.94 -11.63 -7.47
CA ASN A 2 -14.43 -12.87 -6.92
C ASN A 2 -13.84 -12.62 -5.52
N ILE A 3 -14.59 -13.00 -4.49
CA ILE A 3 -14.24 -12.74 -3.08
C ILE A 3 -12.94 -13.45 -2.68
N ILE A 4 -12.66 -14.63 -3.24
CA ILE A 4 -11.42 -15.37 -2.95
C ILE A 4 -10.21 -14.55 -3.40
N LEU A 5 -10.28 -13.90 -4.57
CA LEU A 5 -9.20 -13.05 -5.05
C LEU A 5 -9.05 -11.78 -4.23
N VAL A 6 -10.16 -11.20 -3.73
CA VAL A 6 -10.10 -10.05 -2.82
C VAL A 6 -9.32 -10.43 -1.55
N ILE A 7 -9.69 -11.54 -0.91
CA ILE A 7 -9.05 -12.02 0.33
C ILE A 7 -7.59 -12.40 0.08
N ALA A 8 -7.31 -13.13 -1.02
CA ALA A 8 -5.95 -13.53 -1.36
C ALA A 8 -5.05 -12.32 -1.62
N ALA A 9 -5.53 -11.33 -2.38
CA ALA A 9 -4.78 -10.09 -2.62
C ALA A 9 -4.57 -9.30 -1.33
N PHE A 10 -5.58 -9.20 -0.47
CA PHE A 10 -5.47 -8.54 0.84
C PHE A 10 -4.39 -9.17 1.72
N LEU A 11 -4.39 -10.51 1.85
CA LEU A 11 -3.39 -11.20 2.67
C LEU A 11 -1.99 -11.14 2.06
N PHE A 12 -1.89 -11.25 0.74
CA PHE A 12 -0.62 -11.15 0.02
C PHE A 12 0.04 -9.78 0.20
N MET A 13 -0.76 -8.72 0.40
CA MET A 13 -0.21 -7.39 0.64
C MET A 13 0.61 -7.29 1.93
N GLU A 14 0.37 -8.13 2.94
CA GLU A 14 1.22 -8.18 4.14
C GLU A 14 2.65 -8.62 3.79
N PHE A 15 2.76 -9.68 2.98
CA PHE A 15 4.06 -10.10 2.44
C PHE A 15 4.71 -8.98 1.62
N MET A 16 3.94 -8.31 0.76
CA MET A 16 4.45 -7.20 -0.06
C MET A 16 4.91 -6.01 0.77
N ALA A 17 4.17 -5.64 1.82
CA ALA A 17 4.52 -4.55 2.73
C ALA A 17 5.84 -4.85 3.45
N TRP A 18 5.96 -6.05 4.03
CA TRP A 18 7.20 -6.51 4.66
C TRP A 18 8.38 -6.53 3.68
N PHE A 19 8.19 -7.12 2.49
CA PHE A 19 9.23 -7.24 1.48
C PHE A 19 9.72 -5.87 1.03
N THR A 20 8.79 -4.97 0.71
CA THR A 20 9.09 -3.63 0.24
C THR A 20 9.78 -2.84 1.34
N HIS A 21 9.30 -2.90 2.58
CA HIS A 21 9.94 -2.24 3.70
C HIS A 21 11.39 -2.70 3.89
N LYS A 22 11.60 -4.02 3.97
CA LYS A 22 12.93 -4.59 4.25
C LYS A 22 13.94 -4.43 3.13
N TYR A 23 13.54 -4.66 1.88
CA TYR A 23 14.48 -4.76 0.75
C TYR A 23 14.48 -3.54 -0.17
N VAL A 24 13.38 -2.80 -0.25
CA VAL A 24 13.24 -1.64 -1.14
C VAL A 24 13.44 -0.34 -0.37
N MET A 25 12.64 -0.11 0.67
CA MET A 25 12.67 1.12 1.47
C MET A 25 13.96 1.23 2.29
N HIS A 26 14.42 0.13 2.88
CA HIS A 26 15.74 0.08 3.54
C HIS A 26 16.91 -0.23 2.58
N GLY A 27 16.62 -0.38 1.28
CA GLY A 27 17.62 -0.59 0.23
C GLY A 27 17.81 0.65 -0.63
N PHE A 28 17.52 0.53 -1.92
CA PHE A 28 17.79 1.59 -2.89
C PHE A 28 16.87 2.81 -2.77
N LEU A 29 15.69 2.68 -2.14
CA LEU A 29 14.81 3.82 -1.83
C LEU A 29 14.99 4.36 -0.42
N TRP A 30 16.11 4.06 0.25
CA TRP A 30 16.43 4.62 1.56
C TRP A 30 16.39 6.14 1.60
N VAL A 31 16.74 6.81 0.49
CA VAL A 31 16.64 8.28 0.40
C VAL A 31 15.22 8.82 0.68
N LEU A 32 14.18 8.06 0.34
CA LEU A 32 12.78 8.41 0.59
C LEU A 32 12.28 7.93 1.97
N HIS A 33 12.92 6.93 2.57
CA HIS A 33 12.49 6.35 3.84
C HIS A 33 13.27 6.86 5.06
N LYS A 34 14.45 7.45 4.83
CA LYS A 34 15.38 7.85 5.88
C LYS A 34 14.78 8.84 6.89
N ASP A 35 13.98 9.79 6.42
CA ASP A 35 13.39 10.80 7.29
C ASP A 35 12.31 10.24 8.21
N HIS A 36 11.58 9.21 7.78
CA HIS A 36 10.65 8.48 8.66
C HIS A 36 11.34 7.87 9.90
N HIS A 37 12.60 7.44 9.75
CA HIS A 37 13.40 6.94 10.88
C HIS A 37 13.99 8.06 11.74
N ILE A 38 14.12 9.27 11.19
CA ILE A 38 14.65 10.45 11.87
C ILE A 38 13.47 11.32 12.27
N ARG A 39 12.82 10.97 13.40
CA ARG A 39 11.65 11.67 13.93
C ARG A 39 11.98 13.11 14.31
N ASP A 40 11.82 14.04 13.37
CA ASP A 40 12.12 15.47 13.53
C ASP A 40 10.87 16.36 13.69
N GLY A 41 9.69 15.72 13.78
CA GLY A 41 8.42 16.41 14.05
C GLY A 41 7.75 17.03 12.83
N ARG A 42 8.24 16.77 11.61
CA ARG A 42 7.57 17.19 10.38
C ARG A 42 6.24 16.45 10.19
N LYS A 43 5.23 17.17 9.69
CA LYS A 43 3.92 16.60 9.34
C LYS A 43 3.90 15.86 8.00
N VAL A 44 4.84 16.19 7.13
CA VAL A 44 5.00 15.59 5.80
C VAL A 44 6.42 15.09 5.68
N GLU A 45 6.56 13.82 5.34
CA GLU A 45 7.83 13.12 5.14
C GLU A 45 7.95 12.72 3.67
N TRP A 46 9.16 12.62 3.16
CA TRP A 46 9.41 11.98 1.85
C TRP A 46 8.90 10.55 1.83
N ASN A 47 8.81 9.91 2.99
CA ASN A 47 8.21 8.61 3.16
C ASN A 47 6.73 8.57 2.75
N ASP A 48 6.00 9.68 2.82
CA ASP A 48 4.58 9.72 2.44
C ASP A 48 4.39 9.44 0.93
N VAL A 49 5.45 9.56 0.12
CA VAL A 49 5.45 9.15 -1.30
C VAL A 49 5.18 7.65 -1.45
N PHE A 50 5.57 6.82 -0.48
CA PHE A 50 5.29 5.39 -0.53
C PHE A 50 3.79 5.10 -0.50
N ALA A 51 2.97 5.91 0.19
CA ALA A 51 1.52 5.76 0.15
C ALA A 51 0.98 5.88 -1.28
N VAL A 52 1.51 6.84 -2.06
CA VAL A 52 1.17 7.00 -3.48
C VAL A 52 1.67 5.80 -4.30
N ILE A 53 2.91 5.36 -4.09
CA ILE A 53 3.50 4.21 -4.80
C ILE A 53 2.65 2.95 -4.58
N PHE A 54 2.20 2.69 -3.36
CA PHE A 54 1.36 1.53 -3.04
C PHE A 54 -0.08 1.68 -3.56
N ALA A 55 -0.60 2.90 -3.66
CA ALA A 55 -1.94 3.15 -4.22
C ALA A 55 -2.00 2.94 -5.74
N VAL A 56 -0.93 3.25 -6.48
CA VAL A 56 -0.90 3.18 -7.96
C VAL A 56 -1.32 1.81 -8.51
N PRO A 57 -0.77 0.66 -8.06
CA PRO A 57 -1.20 -0.65 -8.52
C PRO A 57 -2.69 -0.92 -8.30
N SER A 58 -3.23 -0.52 -7.14
CA SER A 58 -4.66 -0.66 -6.83
C SER A 58 -5.52 0.14 -7.79
N ILE A 59 -5.19 1.43 -7.99
CA ILE A 59 -5.90 2.34 -8.89
C ILE A 59 -5.90 1.80 -10.32
N LEU A 60 -4.74 1.36 -10.82
CA LEU A 60 -4.62 0.82 -12.18
C LEU A 60 -5.45 -0.45 -12.36
N LEU A 61 -5.41 -1.38 -11.40
CA LEU A 61 -6.18 -2.62 -11.47
C LEU A 61 -7.68 -2.37 -11.43
N ILE A 62 -8.14 -1.44 -10.59
CA ILE A 62 -9.54 -1.03 -10.54
C ILE A 62 -9.95 -0.35 -11.85
N TYR A 63 -9.16 0.63 -12.31
CA TYR A 63 -9.44 1.38 -13.54
C TYR A 63 -9.55 0.44 -14.75
N VAL A 64 -8.57 -0.45 -14.93
CA VAL A 64 -8.58 -1.43 -16.03
C VAL A 64 -9.74 -2.42 -15.84
N GLY A 65 -9.98 -2.90 -14.63
CA GLY A 65 -11.06 -3.85 -14.34
C GLY A 65 -12.47 -3.30 -14.61
N VAL A 66 -12.65 -1.97 -14.47
CA VAL A 66 -13.89 -1.27 -14.79
C VAL A 66 -14.00 -0.94 -16.27
N THR A 67 -12.95 -0.35 -16.86
CA THR A 67 -12.96 0.10 -18.27
C THR A 67 -12.91 -1.05 -19.26
N ASN A 68 -12.27 -2.16 -18.90
CA ASN A 68 -12.28 -3.42 -19.62
C ASN A 68 -12.90 -4.46 -18.68
N PRO A 69 -14.23 -4.72 -18.73
CA PRO A 69 -14.96 -5.50 -17.74
C PRO A 69 -14.29 -6.82 -17.37
N ASN A 70 -13.41 -6.76 -16.36
CA ASN A 70 -12.56 -7.85 -15.93
C ASN A 70 -12.68 -7.94 -14.42
N SER A 71 -13.58 -8.83 -14.01
CA SER A 71 -13.92 -8.99 -12.60
C SER A 71 -12.76 -9.48 -11.75
N TYR A 72 -11.74 -10.14 -12.34
CA TYR A 72 -10.57 -10.61 -11.61
C TYR A 72 -9.64 -9.46 -11.24
N LEU A 73 -9.29 -8.60 -12.21
CA LEU A 73 -8.46 -7.41 -11.96
C LEU A 73 -9.12 -6.46 -10.96
N LEU A 74 -10.44 -6.24 -11.11
CA LEU A 74 -11.22 -5.44 -10.17
C LEU A 74 -11.16 -6.04 -8.75
N SER A 75 -11.29 -7.36 -8.62
CA SER A 75 -11.25 -8.03 -7.31
C SER A 75 -9.88 -7.89 -6.64
N ILE A 76 -8.79 -8.04 -7.40
CA ILE A 76 -7.42 -7.87 -6.88
C ILE A 76 -7.19 -6.42 -6.46
N GLY A 77 -7.57 -5.46 -7.30
CA GLY A 77 -7.43 -4.03 -7.01
C GLY A 77 -8.17 -3.61 -5.74
N ILE A 78 -9.38 -4.14 -5.54
CA ILE A 78 -10.17 -3.95 -4.30
C ILE A 78 -9.47 -4.58 -3.09
N GLY A 79 -8.92 -5.79 -3.21
CA GLY A 79 -8.16 -6.42 -2.12
C GLY A 79 -6.95 -5.60 -1.68
N ILE A 80 -6.20 -5.04 -2.63
CA ILE A 80 -5.07 -4.14 -2.35
C ILE A 80 -5.55 -2.85 -1.68
N PHE A 81 -6.65 -2.26 -2.18
CA PHE A 81 -7.23 -1.05 -1.59
C PHE A 81 -7.63 -1.27 -0.13
N LEU A 82 -8.35 -2.36 0.15
CA LEU A 82 -8.79 -2.70 1.51
C LEU A 82 -7.60 -2.91 2.44
N TYR A 83 -6.52 -3.56 1.97
CA TYR A 83 -5.30 -3.70 2.77
C TYR A 83 -4.67 -2.33 3.04
N GLY A 84 -4.51 -1.49 2.02
CA GLY A 84 -3.95 -0.15 2.18
C GLY A 84 -4.74 0.71 3.18
N ALA A 85 -6.08 0.66 3.12
CA ALA A 85 -6.95 1.34 4.06
C ALA A 85 -6.78 0.80 5.49
N ALA A 86 -6.75 -0.53 5.67
CA ALA A 86 -6.53 -1.14 6.97
C ALA A 86 -5.13 -0.77 7.52
N TYR A 87 -4.09 -0.88 6.69
CA TYR A 87 -2.73 -0.55 7.06
C TYR A 87 -2.62 0.90 7.54
N PHE A 88 -3.17 1.86 6.79
CA PHE A 88 -3.17 3.27 7.18
C PHE A 88 -3.88 3.49 8.52
N MET A 89 -5.06 2.89 8.72
CA MET A 89 -5.81 3.03 9.98
C MET A 89 -5.05 2.46 11.18
N PHE A 90 -4.45 1.27 11.06
CA PHE A 90 -3.76 0.63 12.18
C PHE A 90 -2.37 1.19 12.40
N HIS A 91 -1.56 1.31 11.35
CA HIS A 91 -0.17 1.75 11.44
C HIS A 91 -0.09 3.26 11.72
N ASP A 92 -0.72 4.09 10.91
CA ASP A 92 -0.50 5.54 10.97
C ASP A 92 -1.39 6.21 12.01
N VAL A 93 -2.69 5.91 12.02
CA VAL A 93 -3.65 6.54 12.94
C VAL A 93 -3.57 5.93 14.34
N TYR A 94 -3.66 4.60 14.47
CA TYR A 94 -3.72 3.97 15.78
C TYR A 94 -2.36 3.84 16.46
N VAL A 95 -1.35 3.31 15.75
CA VAL A 95 -0.02 3.05 16.34
C VAL A 95 0.84 4.31 16.37
N HIS A 96 1.00 4.99 15.24
CA HIS A 96 1.85 6.19 15.17
C HIS A 96 1.16 7.47 15.63
N GLN A 97 -0.16 7.43 15.86
CA GLN A 97 -0.96 8.59 16.29
C GLN A 97 -0.69 9.84 15.43
N ARG A 98 -0.60 9.62 14.12
CA ARG A 98 -0.51 10.69 13.13
C ARG A 98 -1.86 11.37 12.94
#